data_AF-A0A7W3Y3H9-F1
#
_entry.id   AF-A0A7W3Y3H9-F1
#
_cell.length_a   1.000
_cell.length_b   1.000
_cell.length_c   1.000
_cell.angle_alpha   90.00
_cell.angle_beta   90.00
_cell.angle_gamma   90.00
#
_symmetry.space_group_name_H-M   'P 1'
#
loop_
_entity.id
_entity.type
_entity.pdbx_description
1 polymer ?
#
loop_
_entity_poly.entity_id
_entity_poly.type
_entity_poly.pdbx_seq_one_letter_code
_entity_poly.pdbx_strand_id
1 'polypeptide(L)'
;QGPKRQEQGPAILGGVGAGVALVAATLLDQALGQDSWPGPLEWFRAHPWVGFPVGYVLVWVLGVGVRRWRSRVSSRVPPPPEWVVDRDQLSTAARALLRRRWRKPSDTVLICGAGGFGKTILATMVANHRGVRRRFPGGIDMVTIGRAVRGPRAIAAKVAGTARYLTDGDVEFPDPDEAGSRLGALMDSGPRRLLILDDVWEYDQLAPFMRGGSRCTRLITTRDPHLLTEAVTRIEVGDMEPEQAREVLTRDLSGLIPPSLLDELLAVTGHWALLLRLTNRLIFQQVSTGRDPVETAEEVLAELRARGPVGVDHLNEVGVLDIDDPRQRAGAVGVTIKASTDLLPPGGFERYAELSIFPQGDPVPVKFVLLLWKETAGTPPGEAHRLIDRLRGLSLVSLRETGEGGVILHDVLRDYLRAELGEERVSRLTARWLAVVGPGGDGGRGAFATPHPDDAGTER
;
A
#
# COMPACT_ATOMS: atom_id res chain seq x y z
N GLN A 1 24.15 -37.61 -21.36
CA GLN A 1 24.51 -38.09 -20.01
C GLN A 1 25.41 -37.04 -19.37
N GLY A 2 24.90 -36.29 -18.41
CA GLY A 2 25.63 -35.30 -17.61
C GLY A 2 25.20 -35.45 -16.14
N PRO A 3 26.08 -35.22 -15.15
CA PRO A 3 25.84 -35.69 -13.80
C PRO A 3 24.73 -34.89 -13.12
N LYS A 4 23.80 -35.63 -12.51
CA LYS A 4 22.76 -35.12 -11.60
C LYS A 4 23.45 -34.40 -10.43
N ARG A 5 23.24 -33.08 -10.30
CA ARG A 5 23.43 -32.38 -9.03
C ARG A 5 22.37 -32.90 -8.05
N GLN A 6 22.79 -33.80 -7.16
CA GLN A 6 22.01 -34.25 -6.01
C GLN A 6 21.78 -33.07 -5.06
N GLU A 7 20.51 -32.82 -4.74
CA GLU A 7 20.10 -31.97 -3.63
C GLU A 7 20.69 -32.50 -2.31
N GLN A 8 21.74 -31.85 -1.80
CA GLN A 8 22.30 -32.11 -0.46
C GLN A 8 21.59 -31.28 0.64
N GLY A 9 20.32 -30.91 0.43
CA GLY A 9 19.51 -30.16 1.40
C GLY A 9 19.08 -30.95 2.67
N PRO A 10 18.78 -32.27 2.60
CA PRO A 10 18.31 -32.99 3.80
C PRO A 10 19.45 -33.41 4.74
N ALA A 11 20.65 -33.65 4.21
CA ALA A 11 21.79 -34.18 4.98
C ALA A 11 22.42 -33.11 5.89
N ILE A 12 22.48 -31.86 5.43
CA ILE A 12 23.08 -30.76 6.18
C ILE A 12 22.15 -30.32 7.34
N LEU A 13 20.83 -30.31 7.14
CA LEU A 13 19.87 -30.01 8.21
C LEU A 13 19.81 -31.12 9.27
N GLY A 14 19.96 -32.39 8.87
CA GLY A 14 20.08 -33.52 9.78
C GLY A 14 21.35 -33.46 10.65
N GLY A 15 22.47 -33.01 10.07
CA GLY A 15 23.73 -32.82 10.78
C GLY A 15 23.69 -31.69 11.81
N VAL A 16 23.04 -30.57 11.50
CA VAL A 16 22.91 -29.42 12.42
C VAL A 16 21.96 -29.75 13.58
N GLY A 17 20.84 -30.46 13.33
CA GLY A 17 19.92 -30.88 14.39
C GLY A 17 20.55 -31.90 15.35
N ALA A 18 21.32 -32.85 14.82
CA ALA A 18 22.09 -33.79 15.63
C ALA A 18 23.20 -33.09 16.44
N GLY A 19 23.87 -32.09 15.85
CA GLY A 19 24.90 -31.30 16.52
C GLY A 19 24.35 -30.47 17.69
N VAL A 20 23.21 -29.81 17.52
CA VAL A 20 22.58 -29.01 18.59
C VAL A 20 22.06 -29.90 19.72
N ALA A 21 21.49 -31.07 19.40
CA ALA A 21 21.05 -32.02 20.43
C ALA A 21 22.24 -32.61 21.20
N LEU A 22 23.36 -32.90 20.53
CA LEU A 22 24.59 -33.39 21.16
C LEU A 22 25.21 -32.32 22.07
N VAL A 23 25.26 -31.07 21.61
CA VAL A 23 25.76 -29.93 22.40
C VAL A 23 24.84 -29.61 23.58
N ALA A 24 23.52 -29.67 23.41
CA ALA A 24 22.57 -29.49 24.51
C ALA A 24 22.66 -30.63 25.54
N ALA A 25 22.86 -31.87 25.09
CA ALA A 25 23.05 -33.01 25.98
C ALA A 25 24.38 -32.94 26.76
N THR A 26 25.48 -32.53 26.13
CA THR A 26 26.76 -32.35 26.83
C THR A 26 26.75 -31.14 27.78
N LEU A 27 26.05 -30.06 27.42
CA LEU A 27 25.88 -28.91 28.32
C LEU A 27 24.96 -29.23 29.50
N LEU A 28 23.90 -30.04 29.32
CA LEU A 28 23.08 -30.53 30.43
C LEU A 28 23.86 -31.49 31.35
N ASP A 29 24.68 -32.36 30.78
CA ASP A 29 25.53 -33.30 31.54
C ASP A 29 26.59 -32.56 32.37
N GLN A 30 27.17 -31.48 31.83
CA GLN A 30 28.07 -30.60 32.58
C GLN A 30 27.36 -29.75 33.64
N ALA A 31 26.09 -29.41 33.45
CA ALA A 31 25.35 -28.53 34.35
C ALA A 31 24.66 -29.26 35.52
N LEU A 32 24.27 -30.53 35.36
CA LEU A 32 23.45 -31.24 36.36
C LEU A 32 24.24 -32.23 37.25
N GLY A 33 25.51 -32.50 36.94
CA GLY A 33 26.29 -33.51 37.67
C GLY A 33 25.71 -34.93 37.55
N GLN A 34 26.48 -35.94 37.93
CA GLN A 34 26.11 -37.35 37.68
C GLN A 34 24.81 -37.83 38.37
N ASP A 35 24.29 -37.10 39.36
CA ASP A 35 23.29 -37.62 40.29
C ASP A 35 21.90 -36.95 40.25
N SER A 36 21.61 -36.07 39.27
CA SER A 36 20.29 -35.41 39.25
C SER A 36 19.76 -35.12 37.85
N TRP A 37 19.52 -36.19 37.09
CA TRP A 37 18.68 -36.09 35.89
C TRP A 37 17.19 -36.20 36.30
N PRO A 38 16.33 -35.23 35.97
CA PRO A 38 14.89 -35.35 36.18
C PRO A 38 14.35 -36.61 35.48
N GLY A 39 13.56 -37.43 36.18
CA GLY A 39 13.18 -38.79 35.78
C GLY A 39 12.79 -39.06 34.31
N PRO A 40 12.10 -38.14 33.59
CA PRO A 40 11.82 -38.34 32.16
C PRO A 40 13.08 -38.44 31.29
N LEU A 41 14.19 -37.79 31.67
CA LEU A 41 15.43 -37.72 30.89
C LEU A 41 16.36 -38.92 31.16
N GLU A 42 16.24 -39.56 32.32
CA GLU A 42 16.96 -40.80 32.66
C GLU A 42 16.58 -41.95 31.70
N TRP A 43 15.30 -41.98 31.29
CA TRP A 43 14.80 -42.94 30.29
C TRP A 43 15.42 -42.73 28.90
N PHE A 44 15.63 -41.49 28.48
CA PHE A 44 16.32 -41.16 27.22
C PHE A 44 17.79 -41.56 27.22
N ARG A 45 18.46 -41.46 28.37
CA ARG A 45 19.84 -41.93 28.57
C ARG A 45 19.94 -43.45 28.50
N ALA A 46 18.97 -44.17 29.06
CA ALA A 46 18.93 -45.63 29.07
C ALA A 46 18.54 -46.25 27.71
N HIS A 47 17.78 -45.54 26.87
CA HIS A 47 17.30 -46.03 25.57
C HIS A 47 17.64 -45.05 24.42
N PRO A 48 18.93 -44.82 24.13
CA PRO A 48 19.35 -43.82 23.13
C PRO A 48 18.76 -44.10 21.74
N TRP A 49 18.58 -45.37 21.39
CA TRP A 49 17.99 -45.82 20.12
C TRP A 49 16.50 -45.47 19.94
N VAL A 50 15.75 -45.22 21.03
CA VAL A 50 14.35 -44.74 20.98
C VAL A 50 14.28 -43.21 21.07
N GLY A 51 15.23 -42.61 21.79
CA GLY A 51 15.30 -41.16 21.97
C GLY A 51 15.58 -40.36 20.70
N PHE A 52 16.47 -40.86 19.84
CA PHE A 52 16.79 -40.21 18.56
C PHE A 52 15.59 -40.09 17.60
N PRO A 53 14.80 -41.15 17.33
CA PRO A 53 13.61 -41.02 16.48
C PRO A 53 12.56 -40.05 17.04
N VAL A 54 12.32 -40.06 18.36
CA VAL A 54 11.35 -39.17 19.01
C VAL A 54 11.82 -37.71 18.93
N GLY A 55 13.09 -37.44 19.23
CA GLY A 55 13.69 -36.11 19.10
C GLY A 55 13.68 -35.61 17.66
N TYR A 56 13.98 -36.47 16.69
CA TYR A 56 13.91 -36.15 15.27
C TYR A 56 12.48 -35.78 14.84
N VAL A 57 11.47 -36.57 15.24
CA VAL A 57 10.06 -36.25 14.97
C VAL A 57 9.66 -34.93 15.63
N LEU A 58 10.11 -34.65 16.86
CA LEU A 58 9.77 -33.42 17.58
C LEU A 58 10.41 -32.19 16.93
N VAL A 59 11.69 -32.27 16.52
CA VAL A 59 12.38 -31.23 15.75
C VAL A 59 11.77 -31.08 14.36
N TRP A 60 11.30 -32.16 13.73
CA TRP A 60 10.64 -32.11 12.44
C TRP A 60 9.24 -31.47 12.57
N VAL A 61 8.47 -31.81 13.61
CA VAL A 61 7.18 -31.18 13.93
C VAL A 61 7.36 -29.71 14.32
N LEU A 62 8.37 -29.38 15.11
CA LEU A 62 8.75 -27.99 15.42
C LEU A 62 9.23 -27.26 14.17
N GLY A 63 10.02 -27.88 13.30
CA GLY A 63 10.51 -27.30 12.05
C GLY A 63 9.40 -27.08 11.03
N VAL A 64 8.46 -28.02 10.91
CA VAL A 64 7.23 -27.88 10.13
C VAL A 64 6.30 -26.84 10.76
N GLY A 65 6.23 -26.80 12.09
CA GLY A 65 5.48 -25.82 12.88
C GLY A 65 6.04 -24.40 12.73
N VAL A 66 7.36 -24.25 12.74
CA VAL A 66 8.12 -23.00 12.56
C VAL A 66 8.13 -22.58 11.10
N ARG A 67 8.17 -23.48 10.12
CA ARG A 67 7.92 -23.15 8.70
C ARG A 67 6.47 -22.73 8.48
N ARG A 68 5.50 -23.42 9.08
CA ARG A 68 4.09 -23.00 9.11
C ARG A 68 3.89 -21.68 9.85
N TRP A 69 4.72 -21.37 10.85
CA TRP A 69 4.69 -20.14 11.63
C TRP A 69 5.39 -18.98 10.92
N ARG A 70 6.52 -19.20 10.24
CA ARG A 70 7.17 -18.23 9.34
C ARG A 70 6.31 -17.93 8.11
N SER A 71 5.50 -18.90 7.67
CA SER A 71 4.43 -18.66 6.68
C SER A 71 3.13 -18.13 7.31
N ARG A 72 3.04 -17.94 8.64
CA ARG A 72 1.97 -17.11 9.22
C ARG A 72 2.22 -15.67 8.81
N VAL A 73 1.45 -15.26 7.81
CA VAL A 73 1.06 -13.88 7.55
C VAL A 73 2.22 -12.92 7.28
N SER A 74 3.00 -13.22 6.24
CA SER A 74 3.51 -12.14 5.39
C SER A 74 2.28 -11.47 4.75
N SER A 75 1.70 -10.50 5.45
CA SER A 75 0.72 -9.57 4.88
C SER A 75 1.52 -8.39 4.37
N ARG A 76 1.52 -8.16 3.06
CA ARG A 76 2.23 -7.04 2.43
C ARG A 76 1.34 -5.82 2.24
N VAL A 77 0.28 -5.77 3.02
CA VAL A 77 -0.63 -4.64 3.08
C VAL A 77 -0.24 -3.79 4.28
N PRO A 78 -0.04 -2.47 4.12
CA PRO A 78 0.21 -1.58 5.24
C PRO A 78 -0.99 -1.61 6.22
N PRO A 79 -0.78 -1.24 7.49
CA PRO A 79 -1.92 -0.98 8.37
C PRO A 79 -2.75 0.18 7.80
N PRO A 80 -4.08 0.20 8.01
CA PRO A 80 -4.88 1.37 7.68
C PRO A 80 -4.38 2.57 8.49
N PRO A 81 -4.35 3.79 7.92
CA PRO A 81 -4.03 4.98 8.68
C PRO A 81 -4.96 5.16 9.89
N GLU A 82 -4.44 5.73 10.98
CA GLU A 82 -5.19 5.92 12.23
C GLU A 82 -6.40 6.85 12.10
N TRP A 83 -6.43 7.66 11.03
CA TRP A 83 -7.52 8.60 10.74
C TRP A 83 -8.68 8.00 9.95
N VAL A 84 -8.56 6.75 9.53
CA VAL A 84 -9.61 6.10 8.73
C VAL A 84 -10.83 5.81 9.60
N VAL A 85 -11.99 6.17 9.06
CA VAL A 85 -13.32 5.90 9.63
C VAL A 85 -13.87 4.60 9.06
N ASP A 86 -14.67 3.87 9.83
CA ASP A 86 -15.31 2.64 9.35
C ASP A 86 -16.29 2.95 8.20
N ARG A 87 -16.40 2.01 7.26
CA ARG A 87 -17.23 2.13 6.06
C ARG A 87 -18.17 0.93 6.02
N ASP A 88 -19.45 1.14 5.78
CA ASP A 88 -20.44 0.05 5.68
C ASP A 88 -20.04 -0.99 4.63
N GLN A 89 -19.40 -0.53 3.55
CA GLN A 89 -18.85 -1.36 2.48
C GLN A 89 -17.77 -2.34 2.98
N LEU A 90 -17.07 -2.05 4.10
CA LEU A 90 -16.08 -2.95 4.70
C LEU A 90 -16.74 -4.28 5.08
N SER A 91 -17.88 -4.21 5.77
CA SER A 91 -18.61 -5.39 6.21
C SER A 91 -19.08 -6.22 5.02
N THR A 92 -19.51 -5.57 3.93
CA THR A 92 -19.95 -6.19 2.69
C THR A 92 -18.79 -6.87 1.96
N ALA A 93 -17.66 -6.19 1.82
CA ALA A 93 -16.44 -6.74 1.21
C ALA A 93 -15.87 -7.90 2.01
N ALA A 94 -15.79 -7.77 3.35
CA ALA A 94 -15.34 -8.83 4.22
C ALA A 94 -16.28 -10.04 4.14
N ARG A 95 -17.62 -9.84 4.18
CA ARG A 95 -18.59 -10.93 4.02
C ARG A 95 -18.47 -11.62 2.68
N ALA A 96 -18.27 -10.87 1.59
CA ALA A 96 -18.02 -11.43 0.27
C ALA A 96 -16.81 -12.38 0.34
N LEU A 97 -15.66 -11.89 0.81
CA LEU A 97 -14.42 -12.67 0.96
C LEU A 97 -14.53 -13.90 1.87
N LEU A 98 -15.40 -13.85 2.88
CA LEU A 98 -15.57 -14.90 3.89
C LEU A 98 -16.52 -16.03 3.47
N ARG A 99 -17.16 -15.96 2.30
CA ARG A 99 -18.09 -17.00 1.82
C ARG A 99 -17.42 -18.39 1.78
N ARG A 100 -18.18 -19.42 2.21
CA ARG A 100 -17.70 -20.82 2.38
C ARG A 100 -17.61 -21.60 1.06
N ARG A 101 -18.48 -21.30 0.09
CA ARG A 101 -18.51 -21.94 -1.23
C ARG A 101 -18.21 -20.92 -2.31
N TRP A 102 -16.94 -20.83 -2.63
CA TRP A 102 -16.43 -20.23 -3.84
C TRP A 102 -16.53 -21.31 -4.94
N ARG A 103 -17.41 -21.10 -5.92
CA ARG A 103 -17.82 -22.14 -6.88
C ARG A 103 -16.86 -22.23 -8.08
N LYS A 104 -16.00 -21.23 -8.30
CA LYS A 104 -15.03 -21.19 -9.40
C LYS A 104 -13.65 -20.66 -8.97
N PRO A 105 -12.57 -21.04 -9.68
CA PRO A 105 -11.21 -20.53 -9.47
C PRO A 105 -11.00 -19.01 -9.52
N SER A 106 -11.97 -18.23 -10.02
CA SER A 106 -11.87 -16.78 -10.26
C SER A 106 -12.88 -15.97 -9.44
N ASP A 107 -13.14 -16.38 -8.20
CA ASP A 107 -14.01 -15.61 -7.31
C ASP A 107 -13.37 -14.25 -6.98
N THR A 108 -13.96 -13.22 -7.59
CA THR A 108 -13.40 -11.87 -7.67
C THR A 108 -14.38 -10.89 -7.02
N VAL A 109 -13.84 -10.05 -6.13
CA VAL A 109 -14.56 -8.92 -5.55
C VAL A 109 -14.08 -7.65 -6.26
N LEU A 110 -15.01 -6.89 -6.81
CA LEU A 110 -14.72 -5.63 -7.49
C LEU A 110 -15.17 -4.48 -6.59
N ILE A 111 -14.25 -3.60 -6.22
CA ILE A 111 -14.51 -2.34 -5.54
C ILE A 111 -14.39 -1.23 -6.59
N CYS A 112 -15.51 -0.59 -6.93
CA CYS A 112 -15.57 0.44 -7.97
C CYS A 112 -16.11 1.77 -7.43
N GLY A 113 -15.83 2.87 -8.13
CA GLY A 113 -16.23 4.22 -7.77
C GLY A 113 -15.24 5.27 -8.25
N ALA A 114 -15.62 6.56 -8.26
CA ALA A 114 -14.75 7.62 -8.75
C ALA A 114 -13.46 7.82 -7.90
N GLY A 115 -12.55 8.67 -8.40
CA GLY A 115 -11.30 8.98 -7.71
C GLY A 115 -11.51 9.73 -6.39
N GLY A 116 -10.75 9.40 -5.36
CA GLY A 116 -10.80 10.10 -4.06
C GLY A 116 -11.85 9.59 -3.06
N PHE A 117 -12.69 8.61 -3.41
CA PHE A 117 -13.68 8.03 -2.49
C PHE A 117 -13.12 7.01 -1.48
N GLY A 118 -11.81 6.73 -1.52
CA GLY A 118 -11.15 5.86 -0.55
C GLY A 118 -11.20 4.36 -0.87
N LYS A 119 -11.35 3.95 -2.13
CA LYS A 119 -11.33 2.52 -2.53
C LYS A 119 -10.08 1.77 -2.05
N THR A 120 -8.90 2.38 -2.22
CA THR A 120 -7.62 1.82 -1.76
C THR A 120 -7.56 1.71 -0.23
N ILE A 121 -8.12 2.70 0.48
CA ILE A 121 -8.26 2.65 1.94
C ILE A 121 -9.20 1.52 2.35
N LEU A 122 -10.36 1.37 1.70
CA LEU A 122 -11.30 0.28 1.94
C LEU A 122 -10.64 -1.09 1.69
N ALA A 123 -9.91 -1.26 0.60
CA ALA A 123 -9.16 -2.49 0.32
C ALA A 123 -8.11 -2.78 1.41
N THR A 124 -7.43 -1.75 1.90
CA THR A 124 -6.47 -1.82 3.01
C THR A 124 -7.15 -2.26 4.31
N MET A 125 -8.32 -1.70 4.64
CA MET A 125 -9.12 -2.12 5.80
C MET A 125 -9.58 -3.57 5.68
N VAL A 126 -10.07 -3.97 4.50
CA VAL A 126 -10.49 -5.35 4.21
C VAL A 126 -9.34 -6.33 4.40
N ALA A 127 -8.14 -5.99 3.91
CA ALA A 127 -6.95 -6.81 4.10
C ALA A 127 -6.57 -6.99 5.58
N ASN A 128 -6.71 -5.92 6.37
CA ASN A 128 -6.38 -5.92 7.79
C ASN A 128 -7.49 -6.52 8.67
N HIS A 129 -8.69 -6.74 8.13
CA HIS A 129 -9.82 -7.31 8.85
C HIS A 129 -9.50 -8.71 9.40
N ARG A 130 -9.69 -8.91 10.72
CA ARG A 130 -9.29 -10.13 11.44
C ARG A 130 -9.92 -11.40 10.88
N GLY A 131 -11.15 -11.34 10.38
CA GLY A 131 -11.80 -12.47 9.71
C GLY A 131 -11.12 -12.82 8.40
N VAL A 132 -10.80 -11.82 7.59
CA VAL A 132 -10.17 -11.97 6.26
C VAL A 132 -8.77 -12.56 6.42
N ARG A 133 -7.95 -12.01 7.33
CA ARG A 133 -6.61 -12.55 7.62
C ARG A 133 -6.63 -14.02 8.02
N ARG A 134 -7.61 -14.45 8.84
CA ARG A 134 -7.78 -15.86 9.23
C ARG A 134 -8.21 -16.76 8.06
N ARG A 135 -8.94 -16.21 7.09
CA ARG A 135 -9.47 -16.94 5.94
C ARG A 135 -8.42 -17.22 4.85
N PHE A 136 -7.35 -16.43 4.82
CA PHE A 136 -6.25 -16.50 3.84
C PHE A 136 -4.92 -16.80 4.55
N PRO A 137 -4.70 -18.05 4.99
CA PRO A 137 -3.50 -18.43 5.73
C PRO A 137 -2.21 -18.34 4.90
N GLY A 138 -2.32 -18.28 3.57
CA GLY A 138 -1.20 -18.08 2.67
C GLY A 138 -0.70 -16.64 2.59
N GLY A 139 -1.40 -15.68 3.19
CA GLY A 139 -1.07 -14.27 3.15
C GLY A 139 -2.00 -13.45 2.27
N ILE A 140 -1.81 -12.14 2.36
CA ILE A 140 -2.55 -11.13 1.61
C ILE A 140 -1.50 -10.22 0.97
N ASP A 141 -1.56 -10.13 -0.35
CA ASP A 141 -0.60 -9.36 -1.15
C ASP A 141 -1.36 -8.25 -1.87
N MET A 142 -0.91 -7.00 -1.73
CA MET A 142 -1.47 -5.85 -2.44
C MET A 142 -0.47 -5.34 -3.47
N VAL A 143 -0.93 -5.21 -4.72
CA VAL A 143 -0.15 -4.76 -5.87
C VAL A 143 -0.89 -3.57 -6.47
N THR A 144 -0.25 -2.40 -6.42
CA THR A 144 -0.77 -1.21 -7.08
C THR A 144 -0.34 -1.21 -8.54
N ILE A 145 -1.32 -1.19 -9.44
CA ILE A 145 -1.15 -1.24 -10.89
C ILE A 145 -0.99 0.19 -11.43
N GLY A 146 -2.01 1.04 -11.26
CA GLY A 146 -1.95 2.43 -11.68
C GLY A 146 -2.12 2.64 -13.19
N ARG A 147 -2.46 3.87 -13.59
CA ARG A 147 -2.66 4.24 -15.01
C ARG A 147 -1.41 4.10 -15.87
N ALA A 148 -0.23 4.29 -15.26
CA ALA A 148 1.05 4.35 -15.97
C ALA A 148 1.59 2.97 -16.41
N VAL A 149 1.09 1.87 -15.83
CA VAL A 149 1.53 0.53 -16.22
C VAL A 149 0.88 0.16 -17.55
N ARG A 150 1.61 0.38 -18.63
CA ARG A 150 1.17 0.18 -20.01
C ARG A 150 2.16 -0.67 -20.79
N GLY A 151 1.62 -1.47 -21.70
CA GLY A 151 2.39 -2.35 -22.58
C GLY A 151 2.90 -3.63 -21.89
N PRO A 152 3.29 -4.65 -22.69
CA PRO A 152 3.57 -5.98 -22.17
C PRO A 152 4.68 -5.99 -21.12
N ARG A 153 5.81 -5.31 -21.36
CA ARG A 153 6.96 -5.35 -20.45
C ARG A 153 6.64 -4.80 -19.04
N ALA A 154 5.91 -3.69 -18.95
CA ALA A 154 5.57 -3.08 -17.66
C ALA A 154 4.57 -3.95 -16.87
N ILE A 155 3.59 -4.54 -17.57
CA ILE A 155 2.63 -5.46 -16.98
C ILE A 155 3.35 -6.72 -16.49
N ALA A 156 4.20 -7.33 -17.33
CA ALA A 156 5.00 -8.50 -16.98
C ALA A 156 5.89 -8.22 -15.76
N ALA A 157 6.50 -7.04 -15.66
CA ALA A 157 7.30 -6.63 -14.50
C ALA A 157 6.48 -6.59 -13.19
N LYS A 158 5.23 -6.11 -13.20
CA LYS A 158 4.34 -6.12 -12.02
C LYS A 158 3.94 -7.55 -11.63
N VAL A 159 3.63 -8.40 -12.61
CA VAL A 159 3.27 -9.81 -12.39
C VAL A 159 4.47 -10.60 -11.86
N ALA A 160 5.62 -10.49 -12.52
CA ALA A 160 6.87 -11.12 -12.12
C ALA A 160 7.34 -10.62 -10.75
N GLY A 161 7.23 -9.32 -10.46
CA GLY A 161 7.45 -8.77 -9.13
C GLY A 161 6.61 -9.47 -8.07
N THR A 162 5.32 -9.66 -8.34
CA THR A 162 4.41 -10.40 -7.44
C THR A 162 4.85 -11.85 -7.24
N ALA A 163 5.22 -12.54 -8.33
CA ALA A 163 5.68 -13.93 -8.31
C ALA A 163 7.00 -14.12 -7.56
N ARG A 164 7.96 -13.20 -7.74
CA ARG A 164 9.25 -13.21 -7.06
C ARG A 164 9.13 -13.22 -5.56
N TYR A 165 8.10 -12.62 -4.98
CA TYR A 165 7.93 -12.69 -3.54
C TYR A 165 7.26 -13.99 -3.04
N LEU A 166 6.76 -14.82 -3.95
CA LEU A 166 6.23 -16.14 -3.64
C LEU A 166 7.31 -17.23 -3.75
N THR A 167 8.48 -16.90 -4.28
CA THR A 167 9.59 -17.81 -4.58
C THR A 167 10.92 -17.25 -4.11
N ASP A 168 11.85 -18.06 -3.63
CA ASP A 168 13.22 -17.59 -3.32
C ASP A 168 14.10 -17.43 -4.58
N GLY A 169 13.56 -16.88 -5.67
CA GLY A 169 14.29 -16.75 -6.94
C GLY A 169 13.86 -15.56 -7.78
N ASP A 170 14.85 -14.92 -8.42
CA ASP A 170 14.63 -13.92 -9.47
C ASP A 170 14.28 -14.63 -10.77
N VAL A 171 13.04 -14.45 -11.22
CA VAL A 171 12.63 -14.87 -12.55
C VAL A 171 12.11 -13.65 -13.28
N GLU A 172 12.84 -13.24 -14.32
CA GLU A 172 12.37 -12.23 -15.26
C GLU A 172 11.58 -12.91 -16.37
N PHE A 173 10.34 -12.47 -16.55
CA PHE A 173 9.50 -12.88 -17.66
C PHE A 173 9.20 -11.63 -18.49
N PRO A 174 9.65 -11.55 -19.75
CA PRO A 174 9.34 -10.42 -20.62
C PRO A 174 7.89 -10.44 -21.11
N ASP A 175 7.26 -11.62 -21.13
CA ASP A 175 5.88 -11.83 -21.55
C ASP A 175 4.90 -11.85 -20.35
N PRO A 176 3.84 -11.02 -20.35
CA PRO A 176 2.83 -11.02 -19.29
C PRO A 176 2.14 -12.37 -19.09
N ASP A 177 1.91 -13.11 -20.18
CA ASP A 177 1.11 -14.34 -20.10
C ASP A 177 1.89 -15.50 -19.49
N GLU A 178 3.18 -15.62 -19.83
CA GLU A 178 4.12 -16.51 -19.14
C GLU A 178 4.25 -16.13 -17.66
N ALA A 179 4.44 -14.85 -17.35
CA ALA A 179 4.53 -14.36 -15.99
C ALA A 179 3.26 -14.71 -15.18
N GLY A 180 2.09 -14.50 -15.78
CA GLY A 180 0.79 -14.78 -15.20
C GLY A 180 0.56 -16.27 -14.96
N SER A 181 0.92 -17.10 -15.93
CA SER A 181 0.82 -18.56 -15.83
C SER A 181 1.70 -19.10 -14.70
N ARG A 182 2.92 -18.56 -14.55
CA ARG A 182 3.81 -18.90 -13.45
C ARG A 182 3.25 -18.46 -12.09
N LEU A 183 2.76 -17.23 -11.99
CA LEU A 183 2.12 -16.70 -10.78
C LEU A 183 0.92 -17.57 -10.38
N GLY A 184 0.07 -17.93 -11.33
CA GLY A 184 -1.07 -18.83 -11.14
C GLY A 184 -0.66 -20.18 -10.58
N ALA A 185 0.35 -20.83 -11.18
CA ALA A 185 0.86 -22.12 -10.70
C ALA A 185 1.44 -22.07 -9.27
N LEU A 186 2.09 -20.97 -8.90
CA LEU A 186 2.57 -20.72 -7.54
C LEU A 186 1.39 -20.58 -6.56
N MET A 187 0.34 -19.88 -6.96
CA MET A 187 -0.87 -19.72 -6.16
C MET A 187 -1.66 -21.02 -6.03
N ASP A 188 -1.68 -21.86 -7.06
CA ASP A 188 -2.35 -23.16 -7.07
C ASP A 188 -1.68 -24.19 -6.15
N SER A 189 -0.34 -24.20 -6.13
CA SER A 189 0.43 -25.12 -5.30
C SER A 189 0.45 -24.70 -3.82
N GLY A 190 0.23 -23.41 -3.53
CA GLY A 190 0.30 -22.84 -2.19
C GLY A 190 -0.96 -22.97 -1.32
N PRO A 191 -0.89 -22.49 -0.06
CA PRO A 191 -2.06 -22.23 0.78
C PRO A 191 -2.96 -21.14 0.16
N ARG A 192 -4.22 -21.05 0.60
CA ARG A 192 -5.17 -20.04 0.11
C ARG A 192 -4.68 -18.62 0.38
N ARG A 193 -4.72 -17.74 -0.64
CA ARG A 193 -4.27 -16.34 -0.58
C ARG A 193 -5.34 -15.37 -1.05
N LEU A 194 -5.18 -14.10 -0.68
CA LEU A 194 -5.90 -12.98 -1.26
C LEU A 194 -4.91 -12.09 -2.00
N LEU A 195 -5.17 -11.85 -3.29
CA LEU A 195 -4.45 -10.88 -4.10
C LEU A 195 -5.32 -9.63 -4.28
N ILE A 196 -4.81 -8.49 -3.83
CA ILE A 196 -5.42 -7.18 -4.03
C ILE A 196 -4.73 -6.50 -5.21
N LEU A 197 -5.48 -6.22 -6.27
CA LEU A 197 -5.03 -5.49 -7.45
C LEU A 197 -5.62 -4.08 -7.36
N ASP A 198 -4.79 -3.15 -6.91
CA ASP A 198 -5.20 -1.80 -6.59
C ASP A 198 -4.98 -0.86 -7.79
N ASP A 199 -5.98 -0.01 -8.04
CA ASP A 199 -6.06 0.98 -9.11
C ASP A 199 -5.86 0.39 -10.51
N VAL A 200 -6.71 -0.56 -10.88
CA VAL A 200 -6.76 -1.12 -12.23
C VAL A 200 -7.57 -0.21 -13.16
N TRP A 201 -6.99 0.13 -14.31
CA TRP A 201 -7.60 1.03 -15.30
C TRP A 201 -8.18 0.28 -16.50
N GLU A 202 -7.54 -0.81 -16.93
CA GLU A 202 -7.95 -1.56 -18.12
C GLU A 202 -7.78 -3.07 -17.91
N TYR A 203 -8.58 -3.85 -18.62
CA TYR A 203 -8.60 -5.30 -18.50
C TYR A 203 -7.25 -5.95 -18.85
N ASP A 204 -6.50 -5.40 -19.80
CA ASP A 204 -5.18 -5.93 -20.20
C ASP A 204 -4.17 -5.91 -19.04
N GLN A 205 -4.30 -4.95 -18.12
CA GLN A 205 -3.46 -4.89 -16.92
C GLN A 205 -3.81 -6.02 -15.93
N LEU A 206 -5.08 -6.44 -15.93
CA LEU A 206 -5.65 -7.43 -15.04
C LEU A 206 -5.46 -8.87 -15.57
N ALA A 207 -5.60 -9.07 -16.88
CA ALA A 207 -5.69 -10.39 -17.50
C ALA A 207 -4.55 -11.36 -17.10
N PRO A 208 -3.27 -10.94 -17.04
CA PRO A 208 -2.19 -11.81 -16.56
C PRO A 208 -2.35 -12.29 -15.12
N PHE A 209 -2.86 -11.44 -14.23
CA PHE A 209 -3.11 -11.80 -12.83
C PHE A 209 -4.30 -12.75 -12.67
N MET A 210 -5.19 -12.82 -13.67
CA MET A 210 -6.34 -13.73 -13.70
C MET A 210 -5.97 -15.15 -14.12
N ARG A 211 -4.75 -15.39 -14.61
CA ARG A 211 -4.28 -16.72 -15.03
C ARG A 211 -4.09 -17.65 -13.82
N GLY A 212 -4.69 -18.84 -13.88
CA GLY A 212 -4.58 -19.87 -12.84
C GLY A 212 -5.05 -19.40 -11.44
N GLY A 213 -4.48 -20.00 -10.39
CA GLY A 213 -4.69 -19.54 -9.02
C GLY A 213 -6.09 -19.86 -8.49
N SER A 214 -6.55 -21.09 -8.67
CA SER A 214 -7.78 -21.65 -8.09
C SER A 214 -7.87 -21.57 -6.56
N ARG A 215 -6.74 -21.34 -5.89
CA ARG A 215 -6.66 -21.08 -4.44
C ARG A 215 -6.43 -19.62 -4.09
N CYS A 216 -6.45 -18.72 -5.06
CA CYS A 216 -6.31 -17.29 -4.90
C CYS A 216 -7.66 -16.60 -5.11
N THR A 217 -8.12 -15.88 -4.10
CA THR A 217 -9.23 -14.94 -4.24
C THR A 217 -8.65 -13.60 -4.68
N ARG A 218 -9.35 -12.88 -5.56
CA ARG A 218 -8.90 -11.59 -6.07
C ARG A 218 -9.83 -10.48 -5.60
N LEU A 219 -9.26 -9.39 -5.12
CA LEU A 219 -9.99 -8.14 -4.85
C LEU A 219 -9.39 -7.06 -5.72
N ILE A 220 -10.22 -6.36 -6.47
CA ILE A 220 -9.78 -5.39 -7.46
C ILE A 220 -10.36 -4.04 -7.07
N THR A 221 -9.55 -2.98 -7.06
CA THR A 221 -10.05 -1.61 -7.00
C THR A 221 -9.93 -0.97 -8.38
N THR A 222 -10.99 -0.30 -8.84
CA THR A 222 -11.01 0.35 -10.15
C THR A 222 -11.94 1.55 -10.15
N ARG A 223 -11.76 2.45 -11.11
CA ARG A 223 -12.72 3.52 -11.41
C ARG A 223 -13.80 3.06 -12.40
N ASP A 224 -13.56 1.99 -13.14
CA ASP A 224 -14.47 1.48 -14.17
C ASP A 224 -15.35 0.34 -13.62
N PRO A 225 -16.66 0.56 -13.40
CA PRO A 225 -17.57 -0.50 -12.94
C PRO A 225 -17.75 -1.64 -13.97
N HIS A 226 -17.40 -1.39 -15.25
CA HIS A 226 -17.51 -2.33 -16.35
C HIS A 226 -16.20 -3.08 -16.66
N LEU A 227 -15.13 -2.87 -15.88
CA LEU A 227 -13.83 -3.53 -16.04
C LEU A 227 -13.95 -5.05 -16.17
N LEU A 228 -14.89 -5.66 -15.43
CA LEU A 228 -15.24 -7.07 -15.51
C LEU A 228 -16.71 -7.23 -15.84
N THR A 229 -16.98 -7.92 -16.95
CA THR A 229 -18.34 -8.22 -17.42
C THR A 229 -18.89 -9.53 -16.83
N GLU A 230 -18.04 -10.40 -16.28
CA GLU A 230 -18.43 -11.64 -15.63
C GLU A 230 -19.18 -11.42 -14.29
N ALA A 231 -19.80 -12.50 -13.78
CA ALA A 231 -20.49 -12.50 -12.49
C ALA A 231 -19.51 -12.34 -11.31
N VAL A 232 -19.18 -11.09 -10.97
CA VAL A 232 -18.36 -10.71 -9.82
C VAL A 232 -19.21 -10.11 -8.71
N THR A 233 -18.73 -10.14 -7.46
CA THR A 233 -19.37 -9.37 -6.39
C THR A 233 -18.89 -7.92 -6.48
N ARG A 234 -19.76 -7.03 -6.98
CA ARG A 234 -19.47 -5.59 -7.09
C ARG A 234 -19.83 -4.85 -5.80
N ILE A 235 -18.97 -3.93 -5.41
CA ILE A 235 -19.12 -3.06 -4.24
C ILE A 235 -18.81 -1.65 -4.70
N GLU A 236 -19.85 -0.83 -4.75
CA GLU A 236 -19.75 0.56 -5.14
C GLU A 236 -19.33 1.39 -3.92
N VAL A 237 -18.37 2.29 -4.14
CA VAL A 237 -17.83 3.20 -3.14
C VAL A 237 -18.03 4.61 -3.66
N GLY A 238 -19.09 5.24 -3.18
CA GLY A 238 -19.39 6.64 -3.41
C GLY A 238 -19.01 7.52 -2.23
N ASP A 239 -19.79 8.58 -2.07
CA ASP A 239 -19.74 9.53 -0.97
C ASP A 239 -19.82 8.84 0.40
N MET A 240 -19.44 9.59 1.42
CA MET A 240 -19.50 9.12 2.80
C MET A 240 -20.89 9.30 3.35
N GLU A 241 -21.35 8.31 4.12
CA GLU A 241 -22.55 8.48 4.93
C GLU A 241 -22.35 9.69 5.87
N PRO A 242 -23.41 10.45 6.19
CA PRO A 242 -23.29 11.70 6.94
C PRO A 242 -22.46 11.60 8.24
N GLU A 243 -22.61 10.52 8.98
CA GLU A 243 -21.86 10.27 10.21
C GLU A 243 -20.38 10.03 9.94
N GLN A 244 -20.05 9.27 8.88
CA GLN A 244 -18.67 9.02 8.45
C GLN A 244 -18.01 10.32 8.00
N ALA A 245 -18.73 11.12 7.21
CA ALA A 245 -18.26 12.40 6.71
C ALA A 245 -17.97 13.38 7.85
N ARG A 246 -18.88 13.45 8.83
CA ARG A 246 -18.72 14.24 10.05
C ARG A 246 -17.47 13.83 10.81
N GLU A 247 -17.27 12.53 11.04
CA GLU A 247 -16.10 12.04 11.78
C GLU A 247 -14.77 12.38 11.09
N VAL A 248 -14.69 12.25 9.76
CA VAL A 248 -13.50 12.67 8.99
C VAL A 248 -13.27 14.17 9.12
N LEU A 249 -14.32 14.98 8.97
CA LEU A 249 -14.21 16.44 8.95
C LEU A 249 -13.89 17.04 10.32
N THR A 250 -14.41 16.46 11.41
CA THR A 250 -14.19 16.96 12.77
C THR A 250 -12.96 16.38 13.44
N ARG A 251 -12.22 15.47 12.80
CA ARG A 251 -11.03 14.87 13.41
C ARG A 251 -10.03 15.95 13.80
N ASP A 252 -9.60 15.95 15.07
CA ASP A 252 -8.72 16.95 15.69
C ASP A 252 -9.32 18.38 15.75
N LEU A 253 -10.61 18.53 15.41
CA LEU A 253 -11.39 19.77 15.45
C LEU A 253 -12.69 19.62 16.28
N SER A 254 -12.86 18.48 16.97
CA SER A 254 -14.08 18.15 17.71
C SER A 254 -14.42 19.21 18.75
N GLY A 255 -15.63 19.78 18.65
CA GLY A 255 -16.11 20.82 19.56
C GLY A 255 -15.58 22.23 19.27
N LEU A 256 -14.71 22.42 18.27
CA LEU A 256 -14.19 23.74 17.89
C LEU A 256 -15.07 24.45 16.86
N ILE A 257 -15.80 23.68 16.04
CA ILE A 257 -16.65 24.21 14.96
C ILE A 257 -18.13 24.06 15.35
N PRO A 258 -18.94 25.14 15.27
CA PRO A 258 -20.38 25.08 15.55
C PRO A 258 -21.12 24.11 14.62
N PRO A 259 -22.19 23.44 15.09
CA PRO A 259 -22.94 22.47 14.29
C PRO A 259 -23.44 23.01 12.94
N SER A 260 -23.95 24.24 12.90
CA SER A 260 -24.46 24.85 11.65
C SER A 260 -23.36 25.01 10.59
N LEU A 261 -22.21 25.54 10.98
CA LEU A 261 -21.06 25.71 10.09
C LEU A 261 -20.49 24.36 9.63
N LEU A 262 -20.49 23.38 10.52
CA LEU A 262 -20.08 22.02 10.20
C LEU A 262 -21.01 21.38 9.15
N ASP A 263 -22.32 21.56 9.27
CA ASP A 263 -23.29 21.03 8.30
C ASP A 263 -23.10 21.71 6.92
N GLU A 264 -22.79 23.00 6.88
CA GLU A 264 -22.46 23.71 5.64
C GLU A 264 -21.16 23.22 4.98
N LEU A 265 -20.12 22.94 5.78
CA LEU A 265 -18.88 22.33 5.30
C LEU A 265 -19.10 20.90 4.79
N LEU A 266 -19.95 20.11 5.45
CA LEU A 266 -20.30 18.77 4.98
C LEU A 266 -21.03 18.83 3.62
N ALA A 267 -21.97 19.77 3.48
CA ALA A 267 -22.70 19.98 2.24
C ALA A 267 -21.78 20.42 1.08
N VAL A 268 -20.92 21.42 1.27
CA VAL A 268 -20.05 21.94 0.19
C VAL A 268 -19.00 20.91 -0.24
N THR A 269 -18.59 20.02 0.67
CA THR A 269 -17.63 18.96 0.36
C THR A 269 -18.28 17.74 -0.31
N GLY A 270 -19.62 17.71 -0.41
CA GLY A 270 -20.38 16.59 -0.97
C GLY A 270 -20.13 15.27 -0.24
N HIS A 271 -19.70 15.30 1.01
CA HIS A 271 -19.23 14.10 1.74
C HIS A 271 -18.13 13.32 1.00
N TRP A 272 -17.36 13.98 0.11
CA TRP A 272 -16.30 13.33 -0.65
C TRP A 272 -15.05 13.14 0.21
N ALA A 273 -14.67 11.88 0.46
CA ALA A 273 -13.62 11.51 1.42
C ALA A 273 -12.29 12.28 1.26
N LEU A 274 -11.81 12.47 0.01
CA LEU A 274 -10.58 13.24 -0.23
C LEU A 274 -10.74 14.71 0.15
N LEU A 275 -11.82 15.36 -0.28
CA LEU A 275 -12.04 16.78 -0.03
C LEU A 275 -12.35 17.07 1.43
N LEU A 276 -13.12 16.19 2.11
CA LEU A 276 -13.30 16.22 3.56
C LEU A 276 -11.95 16.23 4.28
N ARG A 277 -11.04 15.32 3.89
CA ARG A 277 -9.72 15.20 4.52
C ARG A 277 -8.84 16.42 4.28
N LEU A 278 -8.81 16.94 3.05
CA LEU A 278 -8.06 18.15 2.71
C LEU A 278 -8.58 19.37 3.48
N THR A 279 -9.90 19.55 3.50
CA THR A 279 -10.58 20.64 4.23
C THR A 279 -10.28 20.58 5.72
N ASN A 280 -10.44 19.40 6.32
CA ASN A 280 -10.12 19.16 7.73
C ASN A 280 -8.65 19.49 8.05
N ARG A 281 -7.70 19.06 7.22
CA ARG A 281 -6.28 19.33 7.47
C ARG A 281 -5.90 20.79 7.26
N LEU A 282 -6.49 21.46 6.28
CA LEU A 282 -6.31 22.89 6.06
C LEU A 282 -6.74 23.68 7.30
N ILE A 283 -7.97 23.48 7.77
CA ILE A 283 -8.50 24.15 8.96
C ILE A 283 -7.64 23.83 10.18
N PHE A 284 -7.34 22.55 10.42
CA PHE A 284 -6.53 22.13 11.56
C PHE A 284 -5.13 22.78 11.57
N GLN A 285 -4.45 22.85 10.43
CA GLN A 285 -3.12 23.48 10.36
C GLN A 285 -3.19 24.98 10.66
N GLN A 286 -4.19 25.69 10.13
CA GLN A 286 -4.36 27.12 10.42
C GLN A 286 -4.71 27.39 11.88
N VAL A 287 -5.60 26.60 12.48
CA VAL A 287 -5.91 26.66 13.91
C VAL A 287 -4.68 26.38 14.76
N SER A 288 -3.83 25.43 14.36
CA SER A 288 -2.60 25.12 15.08
C SER A 288 -1.58 26.26 15.07
N THR A 289 -1.70 27.22 14.15
CA THR A 289 -0.91 28.47 14.15
C THR A 289 -1.52 29.58 15.02
N GLY A 290 -2.62 29.31 15.72
CA GLY A 290 -3.28 30.24 16.64
C GLY A 290 -4.43 31.04 16.03
N ARG A 291 -4.89 30.71 14.82
CA ARG A 291 -6.10 31.32 14.24
C ARG A 291 -7.37 30.83 14.95
N ASP A 292 -8.41 31.66 14.96
CA ASP A 292 -9.71 31.27 15.50
C ASP A 292 -10.32 30.13 14.64
N PRO A 293 -10.80 29.03 15.26
CA PRO A 293 -11.36 27.90 14.51
C PRO A 293 -12.61 28.22 13.70
N VAL A 294 -13.48 29.12 14.18
CA VAL A 294 -14.73 29.46 13.53
C VAL A 294 -14.45 30.36 12.33
N GLU A 295 -13.68 31.42 12.53
CA GLU A 295 -13.25 32.33 11.45
C GLU A 295 -12.52 31.56 10.34
N THR A 296 -11.59 30.68 10.71
CA THR A 296 -10.87 29.83 9.75
C THR A 296 -11.82 28.93 8.95
N ALA A 297 -12.79 28.30 9.61
CA ALA A 297 -13.75 27.42 8.95
C ALA A 297 -14.71 28.20 8.02
N GLU A 298 -15.12 29.41 8.41
CA GLU A 298 -15.92 30.31 7.58
C GLU A 298 -15.17 30.77 6.33
N GLU A 299 -13.89 31.14 6.45
CA GLU A 299 -13.03 31.50 5.32
C GLU A 299 -12.92 30.34 4.32
N VAL A 300 -12.60 29.14 4.80
CA VAL A 300 -12.47 27.94 3.94
C VAL A 300 -13.80 27.61 3.26
N LEU A 301 -14.93 27.72 3.97
CA LEU A 301 -16.26 27.54 3.39
C LEU A 301 -16.54 28.57 2.30
N ALA A 302 -16.23 29.84 2.54
CA ALA A 302 -16.43 30.92 1.58
C ALA A 302 -15.60 30.69 0.30
N GLU A 303 -14.34 30.25 0.43
CA GLU A 303 -13.50 29.93 -0.72
C GLU A 303 -14.03 28.75 -1.53
N LEU A 304 -14.46 27.67 -0.86
CA LEU A 304 -15.05 26.50 -1.51
C LEU A 304 -16.34 26.85 -2.25
N ARG A 305 -17.16 27.76 -1.72
CA ARG A 305 -18.37 28.26 -2.38
C ARG A 305 -18.06 29.16 -3.58
N ALA A 306 -17.13 30.10 -3.41
CA ALA A 306 -16.83 31.11 -4.42
C ALA A 306 -16.04 30.58 -5.61
N ARG A 307 -15.11 29.64 -5.36
CA ARG A 307 -14.15 29.15 -6.38
C ARG A 307 -14.30 27.66 -6.67
N GLY A 308 -15.11 26.94 -5.90
CA GLY A 308 -15.46 25.56 -6.22
C GLY A 308 -16.34 25.50 -7.46
N PRO A 309 -16.52 24.31 -8.06
CA PRO A 309 -17.38 24.13 -9.23
C PRO A 309 -18.85 24.53 -8.99
N VAL A 310 -19.26 24.54 -7.72
CA VAL A 310 -20.53 25.04 -7.23
C VAL A 310 -20.73 26.54 -7.51
N GLY A 311 -19.64 27.31 -7.60
CA GLY A 311 -19.68 28.76 -7.83
C GLY A 311 -19.63 29.17 -9.31
N VAL A 312 -19.30 28.25 -10.23
CA VAL A 312 -18.99 28.59 -11.62
C VAL A 312 -20.06 28.14 -12.61
N ASP A 313 -20.83 27.09 -12.31
CA ASP A 313 -21.94 26.65 -13.18
C ASP A 313 -23.24 26.40 -12.39
N HIS A 314 -24.28 27.16 -12.78
CA HIS A 314 -25.71 27.07 -12.46
C HIS A 314 -26.26 27.91 -11.28
N LEU A 315 -26.83 29.05 -11.68
CA LEU A 315 -27.76 29.93 -10.97
C LEU A 315 -29.08 29.27 -10.53
N ASN A 316 -29.20 27.95 -10.44
CA ASN A 316 -30.44 27.30 -10.02
C ASN A 316 -30.16 26.24 -8.96
N GLU A 317 -30.76 26.46 -7.79
CA GLU A 317 -30.95 25.53 -6.66
C GLU A 317 -29.66 25.14 -5.91
N VAL A 318 -29.58 25.62 -4.65
CA VAL A 318 -28.63 25.24 -3.57
C VAL A 318 -27.45 24.40 -4.05
N GLY A 319 -26.38 25.07 -4.46
CA GLY A 319 -25.26 24.42 -5.14
C GLY A 319 -24.62 23.28 -4.35
N VAL A 320 -24.92 22.04 -4.78
CA VAL A 320 -24.30 20.80 -4.30
C VAL A 320 -23.22 20.40 -5.29
N LEU A 321 -22.04 20.02 -4.78
CA LEU A 321 -20.95 19.46 -5.59
C LEU A 321 -21.43 18.18 -6.29
N ASP A 322 -21.44 18.16 -7.63
CA ASP A 322 -21.60 16.89 -8.37
C ASP A 322 -20.24 16.17 -8.37
N ILE A 323 -20.15 15.11 -7.57
CA ILE A 323 -18.91 14.36 -7.37
C ILE A 323 -18.68 13.38 -8.54
N ASP A 324 -19.71 13.03 -9.29
CA ASP A 324 -19.57 12.17 -10.46
C ASP A 324 -18.96 12.95 -11.64
N ASP A 325 -19.12 14.27 -11.68
CA ASP A 325 -18.42 15.14 -12.64
C ASP A 325 -16.92 15.29 -12.28
N PRO A 326 -15.99 14.79 -13.11
CA PRO A 326 -14.55 14.94 -12.88
C PRO A 326 -14.06 16.40 -12.90
N ARG A 327 -14.70 17.29 -13.67
CA ARG A 327 -14.33 18.71 -13.73
C ARG A 327 -14.66 19.39 -12.42
N GLN A 328 -15.82 19.07 -11.87
CA GLN A 328 -16.24 19.62 -10.59
C GLN A 328 -15.29 19.19 -9.47
N ARG A 329 -15.02 17.88 -9.35
CA ARG A 329 -14.03 17.36 -8.40
C ARG A 329 -12.66 18.02 -8.52
N ALA A 330 -12.17 18.21 -9.75
CA ALA A 330 -10.88 18.87 -9.98
C ALA A 330 -10.89 20.34 -9.52
N GLY A 331 -11.96 21.08 -9.78
CA GLY A 331 -12.15 22.45 -9.32
C GLY A 331 -12.14 22.55 -7.79
N ALA A 332 -12.93 21.71 -7.10
CA ALA A 332 -13.03 21.74 -5.64
C ALA A 332 -11.69 21.42 -4.96
N VAL A 333 -10.99 20.39 -5.44
CA VAL A 333 -9.63 20.07 -4.99
C VAL A 333 -8.65 21.21 -5.27
N GLY A 334 -8.75 21.84 -6.44
CA GLY A 334 -7.88 22.95 -6.81
C GLY A 334 -7.99 24.13 -5.84
N VAL A 335 -9.19 24.47 -5.39
CA VAL A 335 -9.41 25.51 -4.36
C VAL A 335 -8.70 25.15 -3.07
N THR A 336 -8.94 23.94 -2.53
CA THR A 336 -8.33 23.53 -1.27
C THR A 336 -6.80 23.42 -1.36
N ILE A 337 -6.26 22.96 -2.50
CA ILE A 337 -4.82 22.97 -2.73
C ILE A 337 -4.29 24.40 -2.70
N LYS A 338 -4.89 25.33 -3.47
CA LYS A 338 -4.46 26.74 -3.50
C LYS A 338 -4.47 27.36 -2.11
N ALA A 339 -5.55 27.19 -1.34
CA ALA A 339 -5.62 27.64 0.05
C ALA A 339 -4.55 27.00 0.95
N SER A 340 -4.21 25.73 0.70
CA SER A 340 -3.14 25.04 1.41
C SER A 340 -1.74 25.54 1.02
N THR A 341 -1.57 26.16 -0.15
CA THR A 341 -0.27 26.68 -0.60
C THR A 341 0.20 27.88 0.22
N ASP A 342 -0.72 28.66 0.79
CA ASP A 342 -0.38 29.80 1.65
C ASP A 342 0.33 29.36 2.95
N LEU A 343 0.17 28.08 3.33
CA LEU A 343 0.86 27.49 4.47
C LEU A 343 2.23 26.92 4.13
N LEU A 344 2.54 26.77 2.84
CA LEU A 344 3.83 26.27 2.38
C LEU A 344 4.90 27.38 2.43
N PRO A 345 6.18 27.03 2.62
CA PRO A 345 7.26 28.00 2.47
C PRO A 345 7.29 28.55 1.02
N PRO A 346 7.90 29.73 0.79
CA PRO A 346 8.10 30.26 -0.56
C PRO A 346 8.74 29.22 -1.49
N GLY A 347 8.20 29.06 -2.70
CA GLY A 347 8.63 28.03 -3.65
C GLY A 347 8.08 26.61 -3.38
N GLY A 348 7.33 26.44 -2.29
CA GLY A 348 6.82 25.15 -1.84
C GLY A 348 5.76 24.55 -2.76
N PHE A 349 4.93 25.38 -3.38
CA PHE A 349 3.95 24.90 -4.38
C PHE A 349 4.65 24.35 -5.62
N GLU A 350 5.69 25.02 -6.11
CA GLU A 350 6.46 24.58 -7.27
C GLU A 350 7.14 23.24 -6.98
N ARG A 351 7.71 23.08 -5.77
CA ARG A 351 8.28 21.80 -5.32
C ARG A 351 7.19 20.71 -5.27
N TYR A 352 6.02 21.03 -4.74
CA TYR A 352 4.90 20.10 -4.69
C TYR A 352 4.43 19.68 -6.10
N ALA A 353 4.27 20.64 -6.99
CA ALA A 353 3.85 20.42 -8.37
C ALA A 353 4.82 19.54 -9.14
N GLU A 354 6.13 19.69 -8.92
CA GLU A 354 7.16 18.83 -9.53
C GLU A 354 7.02 17.34 -9.20
N LEU A 355 6.42 16.98 -8.05
CA LEU A 355 6.16 15.57 -7.72
C LEU A 355 5.22 14.89 -8.72
N SER A 356 4.47 15.67 -9.50
CA SER A 356 3.52 15.16 -10.49
C SER A 356 4.18 14.50 -11.72
N ILE A 357 5.51 14.64 -11.88
CA ILE A 357 6.27 13.91 -12.91
C ILE A 357 6.38 12.42 -12.57
N PHE A 358 6.32 12.05 -11.29
CA PHE A 358 6.41 10.66 -10.88
C PHE A 358 5.15 9.89 -11.30
N PRO A 359 5.28 8.60 -11.64
CA PRO A 359 4.14 7.76 -11.99
C PRO A 359 3.20 7.62 -10.78
N GLN A 360 1.91 7.47 -11.08
CA GLN A 360 0.89 7.21 -10.07
C GLN A 360 1.08 5.81 -9.45
N GLY A 361 0.78 5.68 -8.15
CA GLY A 361 0.53 4.39 -7.50
C GLY A 361 1.74 3.79 -6.79
N ASP A 362 2.95 3.96 -7.33
CA ASP A 362 4.16 3.50 -6.65
C ASP A 362 4.69 4.57 -5.68
N PRO A 363 5.08 4.21 -4.44
CA PRO A 363 5.73 5.13 -3.53
C PRO A 363 7.03 5.65 -4.13
N VAL A 364 7.19 6.96 -4.18
CA VAL A 364 8.43 7.60 -4.62
C VAL A 364 9.39 7.60 -3.45
N PRO A 365 10.55 6.92 -3.53
CA PRO A 365 11.55 6.96 -2.48
C PRO A 365 11.92 8.40 -2.11
N VAL A 366 11.99 8.71 -0.81
CA VAL A 366 12.28 10.08 -0.32
C VAL A 366 13.57 10.62 -0.95
N LYS A 367 14.60 9.76 -1.10
CA LYS A 367 15.87 10.10 -1.77
C LYS A 367 15.69 10.69 -3.18
N PHE A 368 14.70 10.24 -3.94
CA PHE A 368 14.42 10.75 -5.29
C PHE A 368 13.71 12.10 -5.25
N VAL A 369 12.84 12.32 -4.26
CA VAL A 369 12.23 13.64 -4.03
C VAL A 369 13.30 14.66 -3.66
N LEU A 370 14.20 14.31 -2.73
CA LEU A 370 15.31 15.18 -2.35
C LEU A 370 16.22 15.50 -3.54
N LEU A 371 16.55 14.50 -4.35
CA LEU A 371 17.38 14.68 -5.54
C LEU A 371 16.70 15.58 -6.57
N LEU A 372 15.41 15.36 -6.85
CA LEU A 372 14.64 16.18 -7.78
C LEU A 372 14.68 17.66 -7.36
N TRP A 373 14.40 17.96 -6.08
CA TRP A 373 14.36 19.34 -5.58
C TRP A 373 15.74 19.99 -5.45
N LYS A 374 16.77 19.21 -5.15
CA LYS A 374 18.17 19.67 -5.23
C LYS A 374 18.50 20.11 -6.66
N GLU A 375 18.15 19.31 -7.66
CA GLU A 375 18.47 19.64 -9.05
C GLU A 375 17.68 20.84 -9.55
N THR A 376 16.39 20.87 -9.26
CA THR A 376 15.49 21.89 -9.82
C THR A 376 15.56 23.25 -9.14
N ALA A 377 15.81 23.29 -7.83
CA ALA A 377 15.83 24.54 -7.05
C ALA A 377 16.99 24.65 -6.04
N GLY A 378 17.95 23.71 -6.03
CA GLY A 378 19.04 23.72 -5.05
C GLY A 378 18.59 23.49 -3.61
N THR A 379 17.40 22.93 -3.39
CA THR A 379 16.78 22.82 -2.06
C THR A 379 17.65 21.95 -1.14
N PRO A 380 18.10 22.46 0.03
CA PRO A 380 18.84 21.68 1.00
C PRO A 380 18.01 20.50 1.54
N PRO A 381 18.62 19.34 1.85
CA PRO A 381 17.89 18.17 2.34
C PRO A 381 17.02 18.46 3.57
N GLY A 382 17.50 19.26 4.53
CA GLY A 382 16.74 19.58 5.73
C GLY A 382 15.49 20.46 5.48
N GLU A 383 15.50 21.27 4.42
CA GLU A 383 14.31 22.04 4.00
C GLU A 383 13.33 21.15 3.23
N ALA A 384 13.86 20.28 2.37
CA ALA A 384 13.05 19.30 1.64
C ALA A 384 12.30 18.34 2.58
N HIS A 385 12.93 17.82 3.63
CA HIS A 385 12.23 16.99 4.63
C HIS A 385 11.12 17.76 5.34
N ARG A 386 11.39 19.00 5.78
CA ARG A 386 10.39 19.87 6.41
C ARG A 386 9.21 20.15 5.47
N LEU A 387 9.47 20.32 4.18
CA LEU A 387 8.42 20.49 3.18
C LEU A 387 7.60 19.20 3.01
N ILE A 388 8.24 18.02 2.94
CA ILE A 388 7.53 16.73 2.89
C ILE A 388 6.62 16.57 4.12
N ASP A 389 7.12 16.88 5.31
CA ASP A 389 6.33 16.80 6.55
C ASP A 389 5.14 17.76 6.54
N ARG A 390 5.32 18.96 6.01
CA ARG A 390 4.24 19.94 5.88
C ARG A 390 3.20 19.51 4.84
N LEU A 391 3.63 18.99 3.69
CA LEU A 391 2.73 18.41 2.68
C LEU A 391 1.95 17.22 3.25
N ARG A 392 2.60 16.37 4.06
CA ARG A 392 1.94 15.26 4.79
C ARG A 392 0.90 15.81 5.77
N GLY A 393 1.25 16.84 6.54
CA GLY A 393 0.36 17.48 7.51
C GLY A 393 -0.92 18.04 6.89
N LEU A 394 -0.83 18.52 5.65
CA LEU A 394 -1.94 19.02 4.85
C LEU A 394 -2.70 17.93 4.06
N SER A 395 -2.31 16.65 4.20
CA SER A 395 -2.81 15.53 3.38
C SER A 395 -2.64 15.72 1.86
N LEU A 396 -1.68 16.55 1.46
CA LEU A 396 -1.29 16.76 0.06
C LEU A 396 -0.42 15.62 -0.47
N VAL A 397 0.26 14.91 0.44
CA VAL A 397 0.95 13.64 0.18
C VAL A 397 0.69 12.66 1.32
N SER A 398 0.83 11.37 1.02
CA SER A 398 0.88 10.30 2.04
C SER A 398 2.29 9.72 2.13
N LEU A 399 2.66 9.19 3.29
CA LEU A 399 3.92 8.47 3.46
C LEU A 399 3.64 6.98 3.64
N ARG A 400 4.38 6.15 2.91
CA ARG A 400 4.47 4.72 3.20
C ARG A 400 5.58 4.50 4.23
N GLU A 401 5.24 3.89 5.35
CA GLU A 401 6.16 3.66 6.48
C GLU A 401 6.82 2.27 6.45
N THR A 402 6.46 1.40 5.51
CA THR A 402 6.98 0.03 5.38
C THR A 402 7.89 -0.15 4.17
N GLY A 403 9.00 -0.90 4.33
CA GLY A 403 10.00 -1.13 3.28
C GLY A 403 10.99 0.04 3.17
N GLU A 404 11.37 0.42 1.94
CA GLU A 404 12.21 1.61 1.70
C GLU A 404 11.49 2.94 2.00
N GLY A 405 10.17 2.88 2.28
CA GLY A 405 9.32 4.04 2.49
C GLY A 405 9.22 4.95 1.27
N GLY A 406 8.29 5.89 1.28
CA GLY A 406 8.16 6.82 0.16
C GLY A 406 6.97 7.74 0.22
N VAL A 407 7.04 8.79 -0.60
CA VAL A 407 5.99 9.77 -0.81
C VAL A 407 5.01 9.23 -1.86
N ILE A 408 3.73 9.25 -1.54
CA ILE A 408 2.64 8.87 -2.44
C ILE A 408 1.79 10.11 -2.70
N LEU A 409 1.58 10.40 -3.98
CA LEU A 409 0.68 11.46 -4.44
C LEU A 409 -0.63 10.85 -4.93
N HIS A 410 -1.75 11.33 -4.39
CA HIS A 410 -3.07 10.89 -4.82
C HIS A 410 -3.32 11.35 -6.28
N ASP A 411 -4.01 10.52 -7.05
CA ASP A 411 -4.16 10.69 -8.49
C ASP A 411 -4.91 11.96 -8.91
N VAL A 412 -5.98 12.32 -8.20
CA VAL A 412 -6.71 13.59 -8.39
C VAL A 412 -5.79 14.80 -8.14
N LEU A 413 -4.96 14.75 -7.08
CA LEU A 413 -4.00 15.83 -6.79
C LEU A 413 -2.93 15.89 -7.88
N ARG A 414 -2.42 14.74 -8.31
CA ARG A 414 -1.45 14.64 -9.41
C ARG A 414 -2.00 15.21 -10.71
N ASP A 415 -3.22 14.83 -11.09
CA ASP A 415 -3.86 15.29 -12.33
C ASP A 415 -4.05 16.82 -12.29
N TYR A 416 -4.47 17.38 -11.15
CA TYR A 416 -4.53 18.82 -10.94
C TYR A 416 -3.15 19.49 -11.08
N LEU A 417 -2.12 19.00 -10.39
CA LEU A 417 -0.77 19.59 -10.44
C LEU A 417 -0.14 19.53 -11.84
N ARG A 418 -0.40 18.46 -12.61
CA ARG A 418 0.06 18.36 -14.00
C ARG A 418 -0.63 19.39 -14.88
N ALA A 419 -1.93 19.59 -14.69
CA ALA A 419 -2.69 20.61 -15.41
C ALA A 419 -2.15 22.02 -15.12
N GLU A 420 -1.86 22.33 -13.85
CA GLU A 420 -1.28 23.62 -13.43
C GLU A 420 0.15 23.83 -13.97
N LEU A 421 0.99 22.79 -14.04
CA LEU A 421 2.33 22.90 -14.64
C LEU A 421 2.30 23.06 -16.17
N GLY A 422 1.34 22.43 -16.83
CA GLY A 422 1.28 22.31 -18.28
C GLY A 422 2.23 21.26 -18.86
N GLU A 423 1.83 20.63 -19.96
CA GLU A 423 2.54 19.48 -20.56
C GLU A 423 3.97 19.80 -21.00
N GLU A 424 4.24 21.03 -21.45
CA GLU A 424 5.60 21.45 -21.85
C GLU A 424 6.55 21.48 -20.65
N ARG A 425 6.10 22.01 -19.51
CA ARG A 425 6.91 22.08 -18.29
C ARG A 425 7.13 20.68 -17.73
N VAL A 426 6.08 19.85 -17.71
CA VAL A 426 6.17 18.47 -17.27
C VAL A 426 7.15 17.67 -18.13
N SER A 427 7.12 17.84 -19.45
CA SER A 427 8.05 17.18 -20.37
C SER A 427 9.51 17.59 -20.11
N ARG A 428 9.76 18.90 -19.91
CA ARG A 428 11.10 19.42 -19.57
C ARG A 428 11.60 18.90 -18.22
N LEU A 429 10.75 18.89 -17.19
CA LEU A 429 11.09 18.37 -15.86
C LEU A 429 11.38 16.87 -15.91
N THR A 430 10.59 16.11 -16.68
CA THR A 430 10.79 14.66 -16.87
C THR A 430 12.12 14.39 -17.57
N ALA A 431 12.43 15.11 -18.65
CA ALA A 431 13.71 14.97 -19.35
C ALA A 431 14.90 15.30 -18.44
N ARG A 432 14.78 16.36 -17.62
CA ARG A 432 15.80 16.73 -16.64
C ARG A 432 15.98 15.66 -15.57
N TRP A 433 14.88 15.11 -15.04
CA TRP A 433 14.93 14.00 -14.09
C TRP A 433 15.64 12.78 -14.68
N LEU A 434 15.26 12.37 -15.90
CA LEU A 434 15.87 11.22 -16.57
C LEU A 434 17.37 11.41 -16.83
N ALA A 435 17.85 12.63 -17.08
CA ALA A 435 19.27 12.91 -17.21
C ALA A 435 20.05 12.69 -15.89
N VAL A 436 19.39 12.90 -14.75
CA VAL A 436 19.99 12.77 -13.41
C VAL A 436 20.06 11.32 -12.92
N VAL A 437 19.01 10.53 -13.18
CA VAL A 437 18.93 9.10 -12.77
C VAL A 437 19.35 8.11 -13.86
N GLY A 438 19.56 8.56 -15.09
CA GLY A 438 20.01 7.73 -16.20
C GLY A 438 21.43 7.17 -16.00
N PRO A 439 21.86 6.19 -16.83
CA PRO A 439 23.13 5.46 -16.69
C PRO A 439 24.43 6.31 -16.74
N GLY A 440 24.33 7.62 -16.95
CA GLY A 440 25.45 8.59 -16.88
C GLY A 440 25.35 9.62 -15.75
N GLY A 441 24.28 9.60 -14.94
CA GLY A 441 24.06 10.54 -13.84
C GLY A 441 24.56 10.01 -12.49
N ASP A 442 24.98 10.91 -11.61
CA ASP A 442 25.56 10.61 -10.28
C ASP A 442 24.59 9.81 -9.38
N GLY A 443 23.29 9.85 -9.65
CA GLY A 443 22.25 9.11 -8.91
C GLY A 443 22.06 7.65 -9.33
N GLY A 444 22.57 7.24 -10.50
CA GLY A 444 22.36 5.88 -11.05
C GLY A 444 23.23 4.80 -10.40
N ARG A 445 24.37 5.16 -9.79
CA ARG A 445 25.34 4.19 -9.27
C ARG A 445 24.97 3.57 -7.91
N GLY A 446 24.03 4.17 -7.17
CA GLY A 446 23.63 3.70 -5.84
C GLY A 446 22.14 3.34 -5.69
N ALA A 447 21.30 3.61 -6.69
CA ALA A 447 19.85 3.48 -6.55
C ALA A 447 19.29 2.10 -6.97
N PHE A 448 20.04 1.34 -7.78
CA PHE A 448 19.63 0.01 -8.27
C PHE A 448 20.50 -1.14 -7.74
N ALA A 449 21.46 -0.85 -6.85
CA ALA A 449 22.15 -1.89 -6.11
C ALA A 449 21.21 -2.39 -4.99
N THR A 450 20.55 -3.51 -5.21
CA THR A 450 19.98 -4.32 -4.14
C THR A 450 21.09 -4.64 -3.13
N PRO A 451 20.87 -4.50 -1.81
CA PRO A 451 21.89 -4.87 -0.84
C PRO A 451 22.12 -6.39 -0.92
N HIS A 452 23.37 -6.77 -1.16
CA HIS A 452 23.82 -8.16 -1.06
C HIS A 452 23.73 -8.57 0.43
N PRO A 453 23.34 -9.81 0.79
CA PRO A 453 23.11 -10.20 2.18
C PRO A 453 24.36 -10.20 3.09
N ASP A 454 25.53 -9.78 2.60
CA ASP A 454 26.81 -9.94 3.30
C ASP A 454 27.36 -8.63 3.91
N ASP A 455 26.71 -7.47 3.74
CA ASP A 455 27.19 -6.20 4.31
C ASP A 455 26.78 -5.97 5.78
N ALA A 456 26.48 -7.04 6.52
CA ALA A 456 26.31 -7.01 7.98
C ALA A 456 27.54 -7.61 8.68
N GLY A 457 28.56 -6.78 8.88
CA GLY A 457 29.75 -7.06 9.69
C GLY A 457 30.94 -6.32 9.09
N THR A 458 31.55 -5.32 9.71
CA THR A 458 32.29 -5.36 10.98
C THR A 458 32.63 -3.89 11.29
N GLU A 459 32.42 -3.37 12.48
CA GLU A 459 33.46 -2.92 13.45
C GLU A 459 32.68 -2.21 14.58
N ARG A 460 32.68 -2.73 15.82
CA ARG A 460 33.55 -2.33 16.95
C ARG A 460 33.61 -0.84 17.25
#